data_AF-A0A6A6WS76-F1
#
_entry.id   AF-A0A6A6WS76-F1
#
_cell.length_a   1.000
_cell.length_b   1.000
_cell.length_c   1.000
_cell.angle_alpha   90.00
_cell.angle_beta   90.00
_cell.angle_gamma   90.00
#
_symmetry.space_group_name_H-M   'P 1'
#
loop_
_entity.id
_entity.type
_entity.pdbx_description
1 polymer ?
#
loop_
_entity_poly.entity_id
_entity_poly.type
_entity_poly.pdbx_seq_one_letter_code
_entity_poly.pdbx_strand_id
1 'polypeptide(L)'
;MIRDFENWNTTLGEASQLEELRGVNVAIDAADYLNTRILNHPRAKEPLVPALGGLPLGLTPHIEDDLHKFESLQIKPFFVFSGLDLVKQEDPFHQRREGSIVNAHAWSLYDGHQAEESVAKFGESTYVTPEDLFRALQSILTAKNIPFQVAPYSAWAQVSARPSLCASHRACD
;
A
#
# COMPACT_ATOMS: atom_id res chain seq x y z
N MET A 1 -11.51 -10.05 -1.19
CA MET A 1 -12.05 -8.79 -1.76
C MET A 1 -13.48 -9.04 -2.20
N ILE A 2 -14.42 -8.15 -1.86
CA ILE A 2 -15.81 -8.25 -2.31
C ILE A 2 -15.85 -7.75 -3.75
N ARG A 3 -16.25 -8.60 -4.70
CA ARG A 3 -16.30 -8.25 -6.13
C ARG A 3 -17.33 -7.15 -6.37
N ASP A 4 -17.01 -6.22 -7.27
CA ASP A 4 -17.86 -5.09 -7.67
C ASP A 4 -18.30 -4.15 -6.52
N PHE A 5 -17.63 -4.22 -5.37
CA PHE A 5 -17.96 -3.41 -4.21
C PHE A 5 -17.84 -1.92 -4.49
N GLU A 6 -16.82 -1.48 -5.23
CA GLU A 6 -16.63 -0.07 -5.58
C GLU A 6 -17.80 0.46 -6.42
N ASN A 7 -18.21 -0.30 -7.45
CA ASN A 7 -19.35 0.05 -8.30
C ASN A 7 -20.67 0.11 -7.53
N TRP A 8 -20.87 -0.80 -6.57
CA TRP A 8 -22.04 -0.75 -5.69
C TRP A 8 -21.98 0.46 -4.74
N ASN A 9 -20.81 0.70 -4.15
CA ASN A 9 -20.59 1.76 -3.16
C ASN A 9 -20.63 3.17 -3.77
N THR A 10 -20.48 3.34 -5.10
CA THR A 10 -20.63 4.66 -5.74
C THR A 10 -21.97 5.35 -5.48
N THR A 11 -23.02 4.59 -5.12
CA THR A 11 -24.33 5.14 -4.78
C THR A 11 -24.46 5.62 -3.33
N LEU A 12 -23.55 5.17 -2.45
CA LEU A 12 -23.58 5.41 -1.00
C LEU A 12 -22.38 6.23 -0.52
N GLY A 13 -21.28 6.21 -1.27
CA GLY A 13 -20.04 6.87 -0.95
C GLY A 13 -20.11 8.37 -1.17
N GLU A 14 -19.53 9.11 -0.25
CA GLU A 14 -19.34 10.55 -0.36
C GLU A 14 -17.85 10.84 -0.49
N ALA A 15 -17.49 11.66 -1.49
CA ALA A 15 -16.12 12.15 -1.63
C ALA A 15 -15.99 13.45 -0.82
N SER A 16 -15.04 13.46 0.10
CA SER A 16 -14.79 14.58 1.02
C SER A 16 -13.31 14.99 0.96
N GLN A 17 -13.04 16.21 1.40
CA GLN A 17 -11.68 16.76 1.48
C GLN A 17 -10.94 16.20 2.70
N LEU A 18 -9.63 15.97 2.56
CA LEU A 18 -8.80 15.43 3.64
C LEU A 18 -8.79 16.35 4.88
N GLU A 19 -8.97 17.65 4.64
CA GLU A 19 -9.09 18.71 5.64
C GLU A 19 -10.21 18.48 6.64
N GLU A 20 -11.26 17.74 6.28
CA GLU A 20 -12.37 17.42 7.17
C GLU A 20 -11.95 16.46 8.29
N LEU A 21 -10.87 15.71 8.10
CA LEU A 21 -10.27 14.83 9.11
C LEU A 21 -9.27 15.55 10.03
N ARG A 22 -9.20 16.89 9.98
CA ARG A 22 -8.26 17.67 10.79
C ARG A 22 -8.37 17.34 12.27
N GLY A 23 -7.23 17.05 12.90
CA GLY A 23 -7.17 16.72 14.33
C GLY A 23 -7.62 15.31 14.71
N VAL A 24 -7.95 14.46 13.73
CA VAL A 24 -8.42 13.09 13.96
C VAL A 24 -7.28 12.08 13.94
N ASN A 25 -7.43 11.01 14.73
CA ASN A 25 -6.56 9.84 14.69
C ASN A 25 -7.09 8.86 13.64
N VAL A 26 -6.29 8.54 12.63
CA VAL A 26 -6.72 7.69 11.51
C VAL A 26 -5.86 6.43 11.48
N ALA A 27 -6.52 5.27 11.55
CA ALA A 27 -5.87 3.99 11.32
C ALA A 27 -5.84 3.69 9.82
N ILE A 28 -4.68 3.34 9.30
CA ILE A 28 -4.41 3.13 7.87
C ILE A 28 -3.93 1.70 7.67
N ASP A 29 -4.56 0.97 6.75
CA ASP A 29 -4.03 -0.32 6.29
C ASP A 29 -2.77 -0.08 5.45
N ALA A 30 -1.63 -0.59 5.93
CA ALA A 30 -0.35 -0.38 5.29
C ALA A 30 -0.26 -1.03 3.90
N ALA A 31 -0.92 -2.18 3.70
CA ALA A 31 -0.90 -2.88 2.42
C ALA A 31 -1.66 -2.08 1.35
N ASP A 32 -2.85 -1.60 1.71
CA ASP A 32 -3.67 -0.79 0.83
C ASP A 32 -3.01 0.57 0.55
N TYR A 33 -2.44 1.21 1.56
CA TYR A 33 -1.68 2.45 1.40
C TYR A 33 -0.54 2.31 0.39
N LEU A 34 0.30 1.28 0.53
CA LEU A 34 1.42 1.04 -0.40
C LEU A 34 0.93 0.71 -1.81
N ASN A 35 -0.13 -0.09 -1.93
CA ASN A 35 -0.70 -0.45 -3.21
C ASN A 35 -1.28 0.76 -3.97
N THR A 36 -2.03 1.62 -3.28
CA THR A 36 -2.72 2.77 -3.87
C THR A 36 -1.80 3.97 -4.07
N ARG A 37 -0.92 4.28 -3.10
CA ARG A 37 -0.08 5.50 -3.11
C ARG A 37 1.27 5.31 -3.78
N ILE A 38 1.82 4.10 -3.78
CA ILE A 38 3.16 3.84 -4.32
C ILE A 38 3.07 3.02 -5.61
N LEU A 39 2.49 1.82 -5.55
CA LEU A 39 2.57 0.86 -6.67
C LEU A 39 1.67 1.24 -7.86
N ASN A 40 0.47 1.77 -7.61
CA ASN A 40 -0.50 2.08 -8.67
C ASN A 40 -0.74 3.57 -8.88
N HIS A 41 -0.11 4.45 -8.09
CA HIS A 41 -0.33 5.89 -8.22
C HIS A 41 0.39 6.45 -9.45
N PRO A 42 -0.27 7.21 -10.35
CA PRO A 42 0.34 7.69 -11.59
C PRO A 42 1.63 8.50 -11.43
N ARG A 43 1.81 9.17 -10.28
CA ARG A 43 3.01 9.98 -9.98
C ARG A 43 4.13 9.24 -9.24
N ALA A 44 3.81 8.12 -8.58
CA ALA A 44 4.77 7.39 -7.74
C ALA A 44 5.12 6.01 -8.32
N LYS A 45 4.31 5.51 -9.25
CA LYS A 45 4.53 4.24 -9.93
C LYS A 45 5.81 4.31 -10.74
N GLU A 46 6.76 3.48 -10.36
CA GLU A 46 8.02 3.28 -11.08
C GLU A 46 7.93 1.99 -11.91
N PRO A 47 7.80 2.07 -13.25
CA PRO A 47 7.54 0.89 -14.07
C PRO A 47 8.70 -0.13 -14.07
N LEU A 48 9.92 0.31 -13.78
CA LEU A 48 11.13 -0.50 -13.92
C LEU A 48 11.54 -1.23 -12.64
N VAL A 49 10.82 -1.06 -11.52
CA VAL A 49 11.11 -1.78 -10.27
C VAL A 49 11.09 -3.30 -10.46
N PRO A 50 10.17 -3.91 -11.23
CA PRO A 50 10.20 -5.34 -11.51
C PRO A 50 11.43 -5.82 -12.30
N ALA A 51 12.07 -4.92 -13.08
CA ALA A 51 13.23 -5.23 -13.91
C ALA A 51 14.56 -5.03 -13.15
N LEU A 52 14.66 -3.92 -12.41
CA LEU A 52 15.86 -3.54 -11.66
C LEU A 52 15.94 -4.22 -10.28
N GLY A 53 14.78 -4.58 -9.73
CA GLY A 53 14.66 -5.03 -8.35
C GLY A 53 14.91 -3.90 -7.34
N GLY A 54 14.86 -4.26 -6.06
CA GLY A 54 15.05 -3.33 -4.96
C GLY A 54 13.80 -2.51 -4.61
N LEU A 55 14.01 -1.44 -3.84
CA LEU A 55 12.95 -0.53 -3.42
C LEU A 55 12.75 0.57 -4.48
N PRO A 56 11.51 1.03 -4.71
CA PRO A 56 11.25 2.20 -5.55
C PRO A 56 12.06 3.41 -5.05
N LEU A 57 12.71 4.13 -5.94
CA LEU A 57 13.60 5.25 -5.60
C LEU A 57 12.82 6.40 -4.93
N GLY A 58 11.61 6.65 -5.40
CA GLY A 58 10.67 7.65 -4.90
C GLY A 58 9.90 7.22 -3.64
N LEU A 59 10.10 6.00 -3.13
CA LEU A 59 9.35 5.47 -1.98
C LEU A 59 9.43 6.41 -0.77
N THR A 60 10.65 6.78 -0.37
CA THR A 60 10.88 7.63 0.81
C THR A 60 10.30 9.04 0.64
N PRO A 61 10.64 9.81 -0.41
CA PRO A 61 10.11 11.16 -0.55
C PRO A 61 8.58 11.19 -0.68
N HIS A 62 7.95 10.22 -1.35
CA HIS A 62 6.49 10.16 -1.43
C HIS A 62 5.82 9.90 -0.07
N ILE A 63 6.38 9.00 0.73
CA ILE A 63 5.87 8.75 2.09
C ILE A 63 6.08 9.98 2.97
N GLU A 64 7.26 10.60 2.90
CA GLU A 64 7.54 11.81 3.67
C GLU A 64 6.59 12.96 3.30
N ASP A 65 6.32 13.18 2.03
CA ASP A 65 5.36 14.20 1.58
C ASP A 65 3.95 13.94 2.12
N ASP A 66 3.51 12.67 2.14
CA ASP A 66 2.22 12.29 2.70
C ASP A 66 2.17 12.48 4.22
N LEU A 67 3.25 12.13 4.94
CA LEU A 67 3.35 12.35 6.38
C LEU A 67 3.34 13.86 6.73
N HIS A 68 4.04 14.70 5.96
CA HIS A 68 4.00 16.15 6.15
C HIS A 68 2.59 16.72 5.93
N LYS A 69 1.83 16.18 4.96
CA LYS A 69 0.42 16.59 4.77
C LYS A 69 -0.42 16.23 5.98
N PHE A 70 -0.30 15.01 6.50
CA PHE A 70 -1.01 14.61 7.72
C PHE A 70 -0.64 15.51 8.90
N GLU A 71 0.64 15.81 9.08
CA GLU A 71 1.11 16.70 10.14
C GLU A 71 0.54 18.12 10.01
N SER A 72 0.53 18.70 8.81
CA SER A 72 -0.03 20.04 8.57
C SER A 72 -1.54 20.14 8.85
N LEU A 73 -2.26 19.02 8.72
CA LEU A 73 -3.67 18.88 9.08
C LEU A 73 -3.88 18.36 10.51
N GLN A 74 -2.82 18.22 11.30
CA GLN A 74 -2.86 17.66 12.66
C GLN A 74 -3.51 16.27 12.73
N ILE A 75 -3.47 15.53 11.63
CA ILE A 75 -3.94 14.15 11.54
C ILE A 75 -2.86 13.27 12.14
N LYS A 76 -3.24 12.36 13.05
CA LYS A 76 -2.32 11.38 13.63
C LYS A 76 -2.50 10.05 12.91
N PRO A 77 -1.66 9.72 11.92
CA PRO A 77 -1.75 8.45 11.23
C PRO A 77 -1.25 7.32 12.13
N PHE A 78 -1.91 6.17 12.04
CA PHE A 78 -1.50 4.93 12.69
C PHE A 78 -1.52 3.80 11.68
N PHE A 79 -0.35 3.25 11.35
CA PHE A 79 -0.26 2.22 10.33
C PHE A 79 -0.46 0.82 10.92
N VAL A 80 -1.31 0.03 10.26
CA VAL A 80 -1.57 -1.37 10.61
C VAL A 80 -1.05 -2.26 9.49
N PHE A 81 -0.09 -3.11 9.82
CA PHE A 81 0.47 -4.10 8.91
C PHE A 81 -0.26 -5.43 9.09
N SER A 82 -0.50 -6.14 7.98
CA SER A 82 -1.00 -7.51 8.04
C SER A 82 0.09 -8.44 8.60
N GLY A 83 -0.32 -9.34 9.49
CA GLY A 83 0.51 -10.41 10.03
C GLY A 83 0.30 -11.71 9.28
N LEU A 84 -0.05 -12.77 9.99
CA LEU A 84 -0.19 -14.12 9.42
C LEU A 84 -1.49 -14.24 8.63
N ASP A 85 -1.40 -14.75 7.40
CA ASP A 85 -2.58 -15.10 6.62
C ASP A 85 -2.95 -16.58 6.88
N LEU A 86 -3.99 -16.81 7.67
CA LEU A 86 -4.48 -18.16 7.98
C LEU A 86 -5.44 -18.73 6.92
N VAL A 87 -5.92 -17.88 5.98
CA VAL A 87 -7.08 -18.21 5.14
C VAL A 87 -6.70 -18.38 3.67
N LYS A 88 -5.56 -17.84 3.21
CA LYS A 88 -5.11 -18.05 1.82
C LYS A 88 -4.78 -19.52 1.56
N GLN A 89 -5.74 -20.19 0.92
CA GLN A 89 -5.60 -21.51 0.33
C GLN A 89 -5.03 -21.45 -1.10
N GLU A 90 -4.68 -20.25 -1.57
CA GLU A 90 -4.09 -20.02 -2.88
C GLU A 90 -2.59 -20.27 -2.86
N ASP A 91 -2.06 -20.73 -3.99
CA ASP A 91 -0.63 -20.97 -4.16
C ASP A 91 0.15 -19.65 -3.92
N PRO A 92 1.04 -19.59 -2.90
CA PRO A 92 1.77 -18.38 -2.53
C PRO A 92 2.68 -17.85 -3.64
N PHE A 93 2.95 -18.66 -4.68
CA PHE A 93 3.76 -18.29 -5.83
C PHE A 93 2.94 -17.96 -7.08
N HIS A 94 1.60 -18.03 -7.04
CA HIS A 94 0.76 -17.75 -8.21
C HIS A 94 1.02 -16.35 -8.77
N GLN A 95 0.87 -15.31 -7.95
CA GLN A 95 1.08 -13.92 -8.36
C GLN A 95 2.50 -13.65 -8.87
N ARG A 96 3.51 -14.22 -8.20
CA ARG A 96 4.91 -14.10 -8.63
C ARG A 96 5.18 -14.78 -9.97
N ARG A 97 4.54 -15.93 -10.25
CA ARG A 97 4.64 -16.61 -11.55
C ARG A 97 4.00 -15.78 -12.66
N GLU A 98 2.77 -15.29 -12.45
CA GLU A 98 2.09 -14.41 -13.40
C GLU A 98 2.93 -13.16 -13.72
N GLY A 99 3.44 -12.47 -12.68
CA GLY A 99 4.33 -11.32 -12.85
C GLY A 99 5.64 -11.67 -13.57
N SER A 100 6.20 -12.86 -13.34
CA SER A 100 7.43 -13.30 -14.04
C SER A 100 7.22 -13.53 -15.54
N ILE A 101 6.04 -14.00 -15.96
CA ILE A 101 5.69 -14.17 -17.37
C ILE A 101 5.60 -12.80 -18.06
N VAL A 102 4.96 -11.83 -17.40
CA VAL A 102 4.87 -10.44 -17.90
C VAL A 102 6.27 -9.81 -18.02
N ASN A 103 7.13 -10.00 -17.01
CA ASN A 103 8.51 -9.51 -17.06
C ASN A 103 9.32 -10.17 -18.18
N ALA A 104 9.18 -11.48 -18.40
CA ALA A 104 9.85 -12.18 -19.49
C ALA A 104 9.44 -11.63 -20.87
N HIS A 105 8.14 -11.34 -21.04
CA HIS A 105 7.64 -10.69 -22.24
C HIS A 105 8.22 -9.27 -22.41
N ALA A 106 8.29 -8.48 -21.33
CA ALA A 106 8.86 -7.14 -21.38
C ALA A 106 10.35 -7.15 -21.79
N TRP A 107 11.14 -8.14 -21.32
CA TRP A 107 12.51 -8.33 -21.78
C TRP A 107 12.59 -8.69 -23.27
N SER A 108 11.68 -9.55 -23.78
CA SER A 108 11.65 -9.86 -25.22
C SER A 108 11.36 -8.65 -26.12
N LEU A 109 10.52 -7.71 -25.64
CA LEU A 109 10.25 -6.44 -26.33
C LEU A 109 11.48 -5.52 -26.33
N TYR A 110 12.22 -5.51 -25.22
CA TYR A 110 13.47 -4.77 -25.10
C TYR A 110 14.52 -5.29 -26.11
N ASP A 111 14.69 -6.62 -26.18
CA ASP A 111 15.57 -7.27 -27.15
C ASP A 111 15.17 -6.97 -28.60
N GLY A 112 13.87 -6.78 -28.86
CA GLY A 112 13.31 -6.36 -30.14
C GLY A 112 13.46 -4.87 -30.47
N HIS A 113 14.24 -4.11 -29.69
CA HIS A 113 14.41 -2.65 -29.81
C HIS A 113 13.14 -1.82 -29.57
N GLN A 114 12.10 -2.39 -28.95
CA GLN A 114 10.86 -1.69 -28.58
C GLN A 114 10.92 -1.21 -27.12
N ALA A 115 11.81 -0.25 -26.86
CA ALA A 115 12.11 0.20 -25.50
C ALA A 115 10.90 0.80 -24.76
N GLU A 116 10.11 1.66 -25.42
CA GLU A 116 8.94 2.30 -24.78
C GLU A 116 7.85 1.29 -24.41
N GLU A 117 7.55 0.33 -25.30
CA GLU A 117 6.57 -0.73 -25.06
C GLU A 117 7.04 -1.67 -23.95
N SER A 118 8.35 -1.95 -23.88
CA SER A 118 8.95 -2.74 -22.80
C SER A 118 8.73 -2.08 -21.44
N VAL A 119 8.96 -0.76 -21.32
CA VAL A 119 8.74 -0.01 -20.08
C VAL A 119 7.27 -0.06 -19.65
N ALA A 120 6.35 0.13 -20.59
CA ALA A 120 4.91 0.01 -20.31
C ALA A 120 4.58 -1.40 -19.81
N LYS A 121 5.13 -2.44 -20.44
CA LYS A 121 4.88 -3.84 -20.06
C LYS A 121 5.45 -4.20 -18.68
N PHE A 122 6.62 -3.69 -18.31
CA PHE A 122 7.13 -3.84 -16.94
C PHE A 122 6.20 -3.19 -15.93
N GLY A 123 5.61 -2.03 -16.26
CA GLY A 123 4.63 -1.36 -15.41
C GLY A 123 3.33 -2.14 -15.20
N GLU A 124 2.97 -3.08 -16.07
CA GLU A 124 1.81 -3.96 -15.90
C GLU A 124 2.08 -5.14 -14.95
N SER A 125 3.34 -5.41 -14.64
CA SER A 125 3.74 -6.56 -13.84
C SER A 125 3.32 -6.40 -12.38
N THR A 126 2.68 -7.44 -11.85
CA THR A 126 2.29 -7.55 -10.43
C THR A 126 3.36 -8.25 -9.58
N TYR A 127 4.60 -8.32 -10.09
CA TYR A 127 5.70 -9.03 -9.45
C TYR A 127 6.09 -8.47 -8.07
N VAL A 128 6.04 -7.14 -7.93
CA VAL A 128 6.34 -6.44 -6.67
C VAL A 128 5.04 -6.32 -5.87
N THR A 129 5.04 -6.83 -4.64
CA THR A 129 3.88 -6.79 -3.76
C THR A 129 4.02 -5.73 -2.68
N PRO A 130 2.91 -5.22 -2.10
CA PRO A 130 2.97 -4.32 -0.95
C PRO A 130 3.75 -4.89 0.23
N GLU A 131 3.64 -6.21 0.45
CA GLU A 131 4.29 -6.94 1.53
C GLU A 131 5.83 -6.85 1.45
N ASP A 132 6.39 -6.83 0.24
CA ASP A 132 7.83 -6.66 0.00
C ASP A 132 8.33 -5.29 0.50
N LEU A 133 7.45 -4.28 0.53
CA LEU A 133 7.78 -2.91 0.95
C LEU A 133 7.53 -2.65 2.44
N PHE A 134 6.93 -3.59 3.20
CA PHE A 134 6.59 -3.38 4.60
C PHE A 134 7.79 -3.00 5.47
N ARG A 135 8.93 -3.68 5.27
CA ARG A 135 10.14 -3.42 6.05
C ARG A 135 10.70 -2.01 5.79
N ALA A 136 10.62 -1.55 4.54
CA ALA A 136 11.03 -0.20 4.18
C ALA A 136 10.11 0.84 4.83
N LEU A 137 8.79 0.65 4.74
CA LEU A 137 7.82 1.54 5.39
C LEU A 137 8.02 1.57 6.91
N GLN A 138 8.17 0.42 7.57
CA GLN A 138 8.44 0.35 9.02
C GLN A 138 9.71 1.12 9.41
N SER A 139 10.77 1.03 8.62
CA SER A 139 12.00 1.79 8.85
C SER A 139 11.76 3.30 8.79
N ILE A 140 11.01 3.76 7.78
CA ILE A 140 10.66 5.18 7.62
C ILE A 140 9.78 5.66 8.78
N LEU A 141 8.76 4.89 9.14
CA LEU A 141 7.85 5.23 10.24
C LEU A 141 8.61 5.30 11.58
N THR A 142 9.53 4.37 11.82
CA THR A 142 10.38 4.38 13.02
C THR A 142 11.27 5.62 13.06
N ALA A 143 11.89 5.97 11.93
CA ALA A 143 12.74 7.17 11.83
C ALA A 143 11.97 8.47 12.07
N LYS A 144 10.69 8.52 11.68
CA LYS A 144 9.78 9.66 11.88
C LYS A 144 8.97 9.58 13.18
N ASN A 145 9.22 8.58 14.03
CA ASN A 145 8.50 8.34 15.29
C ASN A 145 6.97 8.25 15.12
N ILE A 146 6.51 7.66 14.01
CA ILE A 146 5.09 7.43 13.72
C ILE A 146 4.68 6.06 14.27
N PRO A 147 3.58 5.98 15.04
CA PRO A 147 3.16 4.72 15.65
C PRO A 147 2.61 3.75 14.59
N PHE A 148 2.99 2.48 14.74
CA PHE A 148 2.46 1.41 13.91
C PHE A 148 2.29 0.10 14.70
N GLN A 149 1.53 -0.82 14.14
CA GLN A 149 1.27 -2.15 14.70
C GLN A 149 1.28 -3.20 13.60
N VAL A 150 1.77 -4.39 13.92
CA VAL A 150 1.53 -5.59 13.11
C VAL A 150 0.33 -6.32 13.71
N ALA A 151 -0.74 -6.49 12.93
CA ALA A 151 -1.90 -7.27 13.32
C ALA A 151 -1.50 -8.76 13.45
N PRO A 152 -2.15 -9.54 14.33
CA PRO A 152 -1.87 -10.98 14.41
C PRO A 152 -2.21 -11.69 13.09
N TYR A 153 -3.29 -11.25 12.44
CA TYR A 153 -3.76 -11.77 11.16
C TYR A 153 -3.99 -10.62 10.15
N SER A 154 -5.22 -10.35 9.74
CA SER A 154 -5.51 -9.29 8.76
C SER A 154 -5.48 -7.89 9.37
N ALA A 155 -4.83 -6.95 8.66
CA ALA A 155 -4.85 -5.53 9.03
C ALA A 155 -6.28 -4.97 9.04
N TRP A 156 -7.10 -5.34 8.04
CA TRP A 156 -8.49 -4.90 7.93
C TRP A 156 -9.32 -5.17 9.18
N ALA A 157 -9.26 -6.40 9.72
CA ALA A 157 -10.02 -6.76 10.92
C ALA A 157 -9.56 -5.93 12.14
N GLN A 158 -8.25 -5.72 12.25
CA GLN A 158 -7.66 -4.93 13.33
C GLN A 158 -8.01 -3.44 13.23
N VAL A 159 -8.03 -2.87 12.02
CA VAL A 159 -8.47 -1.49 11.76
C VAL A 159 -9.93 -1.31 12.13
N SER A 160 -10.81 -2.27 11.79
CA SER A 160 -12.24 -2.20 12.14
C SER A 160 -12.51 -2.36 13.64
N ALA A 161 -11.70 -3.15 14.36
CA ALA A 161 -11.88 -3.37 15.80
C ALA A 161 -11.39 -2.20 16.67
N ARG A 162 -10.45 -1.39 16.19
CA ARG A 162 -9.81 -0.34 17.01
C ARG A 162 -10.74 0.84 17.39
N PRO A 163 -11.63 1.34 16.51
CA PRO A 163 -12.57 2.41 16.88
C PRO A 163 -13.41 2.09 18.12
N SER A 164 -13.81 0.82 18.32
CA SER A 164 -14.60 0.40 19.49
C SER A 164 -13.77 0.24 20.76
N LEU A 165 -12.47 -0.07 20.66
CA LEU A 165 -11.56 -0.16 21.80
C LEU A 165 -11.26 1.21 22.44
N CYS A 166 -11.21 2.28 21.65
CA CYS A 166 -11.11 3.64 22.19
C CYS A 166 -12.43 4.15 22.81
N ALA A 167 -13.58 3.61 22.41
CA ALA A 167 -14.88 3.99 22.97
C ALA A 167 -15.13 3.37 24.37
N SER A 168 -14.52 2.22 24.68
CA SER A 168 -14.56 1.61 26.02
C SER A 168 -13.43 2.15 26.91
N HIS A 169 -13.63 3.38 27.39
CA HIS A 169 -13.13 3.94 28.66
C HIS A 169 -11.92 3.24 29.37
N ARG A 170 -10.79 3.98 29.51
CA ARG A 170 -9.69 3.86 30.52
C ARG A 170 -8.33 3.20 30.20
N ALA A 171 -7.73 3.37 29.02
CA ALA A 171 -6.33 2.92 28.85
C ALA A 171 -5.49 3.70 27.82
N CYS A 172 -5.66 5.01 27.75
CA CYS A 172 -4.79 5.86 26.92
C CYS A 172 -4.37 7.11 27.71
N ASP A 173 -3.52 6.91 28.71
CA ASP A 173 -2.54 7.88 29.22
C ASP A 173 -1.16 7.22 29.13
#